data_AF-A0A7W5KDT5-F1
#
_entry.id   AF-A0A7W5KDT5-F1
#
_cell.length_a   1.000
_cell.length_b   1.000
_cell.length_c   1.000
_cell.angle_alpha   90.00
_cell.angle_beta   90.00
_cell.angle_gamma   90.00
#
_symmetry.space_group_name_H-M   'P 1'
#
loop_
_entity.id
_entity.type
_entity.pdbx_description
1 polymer ?
#
loop_
_entity_poly.entity_id
_entity_poly.type
_entity_poly.pdbx_seq_one_letter_code
_entity_poly.pdbx_strand_id
1 'polypeptide(L)'
;MSGALTPMSLAREEEQLRQEVLAFNQLAKKDLLWFYLRLVVGGASVALLIAVVVICCYIFFNAQRFPDFIQKAAAGAFFGDVVGLLALVWKVIINPAETKVLAPVTKV
;
A
#
# COMPACT_ATOMS: atom_id res chain seq x y z
N MET A 1 32.96 -29.94 -20.83
CA MET A 1 32.25 -30.94 -21.68
C MET A 1 31.18 -30.18 -22.45
N SER A 2 31.28 -30.13 -23.77
CA SER A 2 30.34 -29.43 -24.65
C SER A 2 29.01 -30.19 -24.63
N GLY A 3 28.06 -29.74 -23.80
CA GLY A 3 26.70 -30.29 -23.79
C GLY A 3 26.02 -29.93 -25.10
N ALA A 4 25.84 -30.91 -25.98
CA ALA A 4 25.12 -30.70 -27.22
C ALA A 4 23.69 -30.24 -26.90
N LEU A 5 23.36 -29.00 -27.26
CA LEU A 5 22.01 -28.46 -27.18
C LEU A 5 21.11 -29.31 -28.09
N THR A 6 20.38 -30.25 -27.49
CA THR A 6 19.37 -31.01 -28.22
C THR A 6 18.28 -30.04 -28.69
N PRO A 7 17.63 -30.27 -29.84
CA PRO A 7 16.53 -29.42 -30.30
C PRO A 7 15.40 -29.30 -29.25
N MET A 8 15.25 -30.31 -28.39
CA MET A 8 14.29 -30.31 -27.28
C MET A 8 14.71 -29.44 -26.09
N SER A 9 16.00 -29.27 -25.80
CA SER A 9 16.45 -28.36 -24.74
C SER A 9 16.29 -26.90 -25.16
N LEU A 10 16.58 -26.59 -26.43
CA LEU A 10 16.38 -25.24 -26.97
C LEU A 10 14.90 -24.82 -26.96
N ALA A 11 14.00 -25.71 -27.38
CA ALA A 11 12.56 -25.44 -27.33
C ALA A 11 12.04 -25.22 -25.89
N ARG A 12 12.59 -25.94 -24.90
CA ARG A 12 12.22 -25.76 -23.49
C ARG A 12 12.73 -24.45 -22.91
N GLU A 13 13.96 -24.07 -23.23
CA GLU A 13 14.55 -22.80 -22.79
C GLU A 13 13.79 -21.60 -23.39
N GLU A 14 13.38 -21.69 -24.66
CA GLU A 14 12.55 -20.67 -25.31
C GLU A 14 11.16 -20.55 -24.65
N GLU A 15 10.52 -21.67 -24.33
CA GLU A 15 9.22 -21.68 -23.64
C GLU A 15 9.33 -21.11 -22.22
N GLN A 16 10.43 -21.40 -21.50
CA GLN A 16 10.72 -20.85 -20.18
C GLN A 16 10.88 -19.33 -20.23
N LEU A 17 11.68 -18.81 -21.16
CA LEU A 17 11.85 -17.37 -21.36
C LEU A 17 10.50 -16.69 -21.64
N ARG A 18 9.65 -17.32 -22.45
CA ARG A 18 8.30 -16.80 -22.72
C ARG A 18 7.45 -16.75 -21.46
N GLN A 19 7.49 -17.77 -20.62
CA GLN A 19 6.74 -17.79 -19.35
C GLN A 19 7.27 -16.74 -18.37
N GLU A 20 8.58 -16.55 -18.29
CA GLU A 20 9.20 -15.52 -17.44
C GLU A 20 8.78 -14.11 -17.87
N VAL A 21 8.78 -13.82 -19.17
CA VAL A 21 8.32 -12.52 -19.70
C VAL A 21 6.83 -12.31 -19.42
N LEU A 22 6.00 -13.34 -19.57
CA LEU A 22 4.57 -13.25 -19.27
C LEU A 22 4.31 -13.03 -17.77
N ALA A 23 5.02 -13.74 -16.91
CA ALA A 23 4.93 -13.58 -15.45
C ALA A 23 5.42 -12.19 -15.02
N PHE A 24 6.54 -11.72 -15.57
CA PHE A 24 7.09 -10.39 -15.31
C PHE A 24 6.10 -9.29 -15.69
N ASN A 25 5.49 -9.38 -16.87
CA ASN A 25 4.49 -8.40 -17.31
C ASN A 25 3.24 -8.38 -16.42
N GLN A 26 2.82 -9.53 -15.88
CA GLN A 26 1.71 -9.59 -14.94
C GLN A 26 2.07 -8.97 -13.59
N LEU A 27 3.29 -9.21 -13.09
CA LEU A 27 3.80 -8.63 -11.85
C LEU A 27 3.92 -7.11 -11.97
N ALA A 28 4.52 -6.60 -13.04
CA ALA A 28 4.67 -5.17 -13.28
C ALA A 28 3.32 -4.42 -13.25
N LYS A 29 2.26 -5.02 -13.82
CA LYS A 29 0.90 -4.44 -13.79
C LYS A 29 0.30 -4.45 -12.38
N LYS A 30 0.49 -5.53 -11.62
CA LYS A 30 -0.01 -5.65 -10.24
C LYS A 30 0.70 -4.66 -9.32
N ASP A 31 2.01 -4.48 -9.48
CA ASP A 31 2.80 -3.54 -8.68
C ASP A 31 2.38 -2.09 -8.93
N LEU A 32 2.14 -1.70 -10.19
CA LEU A 32 1.63 -0.37 -10.52
C LEU A 32 0.26 -0.11 -9.89
N LEU A 33 -0.67 -1.06 -9.99
CA LEU A 33 -2.00 -0.94 -9.36
C LEU A 33 -1.90 -0.84 -7.84
N TRP A 34 -1.03 -1.64 -7.21
CA TRP A 34 -0.79 -1.58 -5.77
C TRP A 34 -0.15 -0.27 -5.33
N PHE A 35 0.74 0.29 -6.16
CA PHE A 35 1.34 1.59 -5.91
C PHE A 35 0.28 2.70 -5.96
N TYR A 36 -0.58 2.72 -6.98
CA TYR A 36 -1.68 3.68 -7.06
C TYR A 36 -2.66 3.54 -5.90
N LEU A 37 -3.00 2.31 -5.52
CA LEU A 37 -3.88 2.08 -4.37
C LEU A 37 -3.29 2.64 -3.08
N ARG A 38 -2.00 2.40 -2.82
CA ARG A 38 -1.29 2.97 -1.66
C ARG A 38 -1.24 4.50 -1.73
N LEU A 39 -1.02 5.07 -2.91
CA LEU A 39 -0.98 6.51 -3.10
C LEU A 39 -2.34 7.16 -2.80
N VAL A 40 -3.44 6.57 -3.29
CA VAL A 40 -4.79 7.07 -3.06
C VAL A 40 -5.19 6.91 -1.59
N VAL A 41 -4.92 5.76 -0.98
CA VAL A 41 -5.23 5.52 0.44
C VAL A 41 -4.42 6.46 1.35
N GLY A 42 -3.14 6.65 1.05
CA GLY A 42 -2.30 7.61 1.78
C GLY A 42 -2.78 9.05 1.61
N GLY A 43 -3.07 9.47 0.37
CA GLY A 43 -3.55 10.82 0.07
C GLY A 43 -4.91 11.11 0.71
N ALA A 44 -5.85 10.16 0.65
CA ALA A 44 -7.17 10.28 1.29
C ALA A 44 -7.05 10.41 2.81
N SER A 45 -6.14 9.66 3.43
CA SER A 45 -5.90 9.75 4.88
C SER A 45 -5.38 11.13 5.30
N VAL A 46 -4.46 11.72 4.53
CA VAL A 46 -3.95 13.07 4.82
C VAL A 46 -5.05 14.12 4.65
N ALA A 47 -5.85 14.02 3.58
CA ALA A 47 -6.96 14.93 3.33
C ALA A 47 -8.02 14.87 4.45
N LEU A 48 -8.35 13.67 4.93
CA LEU A 48 -9.29 13.47 6.03
C LEU A 48 -8.76 14.09 7.33
N LEU A 49 -7.47 13.90 7.63
CA LEU A 49 -6.86 14.51 8.81
C LEU A 49 -6.88 16.03 8.77
N ILE A 50 -6.59 16.63 7.61
CA ILE A 50 -6.69 18.09 7.44
C ILE A 50 -8.11 18.56 7.73
N ALA A 51 -9.13 17.84 7.24
CA ALA A 51 -10.53 18.17 7.52
C ALA A 51 -10.83 18.13 9.02
N VAL A 52 -10.38 17.10 9.74
CA VAL A 52 -10.57 16.99 11.20
C VAL A 52 -9.85 18.11 11.96
N VAL A 53 -8.62 18.46 11.57
CA VAL A 53 -7.88 19.58 12.14
C VAL A 53 -8.65 20.90 11.95
N VAL A 54 -9.14 21.16 10.74
CA VAL A 54 -9.92 22.39 10.44
C VAL A 54 -11.19 22.45 11.29
N ILE A 55 -11.91 21.34 11.42
CA ILE A 55 -13.11 21.25 12.26
C ILE A 55 -12.76 21.53 13.73
N CYS A 56 -11.67 20.93 14.24
CA CYS A 56 -11.23 21.15 15.61
C CYS A 56 -10.82 22.61 15.85
N CYS A 57 -10.05 23.21 14.95
CA CYS A 57 -9.70 24.63 15.02
C CYS A 57 -10.94 25.52 15.02
N TYR A 58 -11.93 25.23 14.16
CA TYR A 58 -13.17 25.99 14.11
C TYR A 58 -13.95 25.92 15.43
N ILE A 59 -14.05 24.74 16.05
CA ILE A 59 -14.69 24.55 17.35
C ILE A 59 -13.94 25.32 18.45
N PHE A 60 -12.61 25.32 18.41
CA PHE A 60 -11.77 25.99 19.40
C PHE A 60 -11.87 27.52 19.31
N PHE A 61 -11.85 28.09 18.10
CA PHE A 61 -12.02 29.53 17.89
C PHE A 61 -13.43 30.02 18.21
N ASN A 62 -14.45 29.15 18.09
CA ASN A 62 -15.83 29.44 18.49
C ASN A 62 -16.20 28.82 19.86
N ALA A 63 -15.23 28.62 20.75
CA ALA A 63 -15.42 27.93 22.03
C ALA A 63 -16.58 28.48 22.89
N GLN A 64 -16.88 29.78 22.80
CA GLN A 64 -17.99 30.38 23.56
C GLN A 64 -19.39 30.01 23.04
N ARG A 65 -19.49 29.51 21.81
CA ARG A 65 -20.76 29.14 21.17
C ARG A 65 -21.11 27.67 21.33
N PHE A 66 -20.16 26.84 21.79
CA PHE A 66 -20.30 25.40 21.82
C PHE A 66 -20.31 24.85 23.25
N PRO A 67 -21.28 23.99 23.62
CA PRO A 67 -21.29 23.31 24.91
C PRO A 67 -20.07 22.41 25.09
N ASP A 68 -19.62 22.23 26.34
CA ASP A 68 -18.46 21.41 26.73
C ASP A 68 -18.48 19.99 26.13
N PHE A 69 -19.67 19.45 25.89
CA PHE A 69 -19.85 18.15 25.25
C PHE A 69 -19.22 18.09 23.85
N ILE A 70 -19.37 19.15 23.04
CA ILE A 70 -18.85 19.21 21.66
C ILE A 70 -17.32 19.32 21.67
N GLN A 71 -16.74 20.06 22.63
CA GLN A 71 -15.29 20.12 22.79
C GLN A 71 -14.70 18.76 23.16
N LYS A 72 -15.32 18.02 24.08
CA LYS A 72 -14.87 16.67 24.46
C LYS A 72 -14.99 15.69 23.29
N ALA A 73 -16.06 15.78 22.50
CA ALA A 73 -16.22 14.97 21.30
C ALA A 73 -15.14 15.29 20.25
N ALA A 74 -14.81 16.57 20.04
CA ALA A 74 -13.73 16.98 19.13
C ALA A 74 -12.36 16.47 19.60
N ALA A 75 -12.06 16.57 20.89
CA ALA A 75 -10.83 16.02 21.46
C ALA A 75 -10.75 14.48 21.30
N GLY A 76 -11.87 13.77 21.51
CA GLY A 76 -11.95 12.34 21.28
C GLY A 76 -11.75 11.94 19.82
N ALA A 77 -12.34 12.69 18.88
CA ALA A 77 -12.15 12.48 17.45
C ALA A 77 -10.69 12.69 17.04
N PHE A 78 -10.03 13.73 17.56
CA PHE A 78 -8.61 13.99 17.29
C PHE A 78 -7.71 12.84 17.80
N PHE A 79 -7.99 12.33 18.99
CA PHE A 79 -7.25 11.20 19.56
C PHE A 79 -7.46 9.93 18.74
N GLY A 80 -8.71 9.68 18.31
CA GLY A 80 -9.05 8.58 17.41
C GLY A 80 -8.32 8.66 16.08
N ASP A 81 -8.22 9.86 15.48
CA ASP A 81 -7.51 10.08 14.22
C ASP A 81 -6.02 9.77 14.32
N VAL A 82 -5.35 10.18 15.42
CA VAL A 82 -3.93 9.88 15.66
C VAL A 82 -3.70 8.37 15.77
N VAL A 83 -4.55 7.66 16.53
CA VAL A 83 -4.46 6.20 16.67
C VAL A 83 -4.77 5.50 15.35
N GLY A 84 -5.79 5.98 14.63
CA GLY A 84 -6.18 5.47 13.31
C GLY A 84 -5.05 5.61 12.29
N LEU A 85 -4.38 6.76 12.25
CA LEU A 85 -3.19 6.97 11.44
C LEU A 85 -2.08 5.99 11.79
N LEU A 86 -1.76 5.84 13.07
CA LEU A 86 -0.69 4.93 13.51
C LEU A 86 -1.00 3.49 13.08
N ALA A 87 -2.24 3.04 13.24
CA ALA A 87 -2.68 1.72 12.81
C ALA A 87 -2.64 1.56 11.27
N LEU A 88 -3.01 2.61 10.52
CA LEU A 88 -3.00 2.60 9.07
C LEU A 88 -1.57 2.58 8.50
N VAL A 89 -0.68 3.41 9.04
CA VAL A 89 0.76 3.39 8.75
C VAL A 89 1.34 2.01 9.04
N TRP A 90 1.06 1.44 10.21
CA TRP A 90 1.48 0.08 10.55
C TRP A 90 0.97 -0.96 9.54
N LYS A 91 -0.32 -0.92 9.18
CA LYS A 91 -0.90 -1.89 8.25
C LYS A 91 -0.38 -1.73 6.82
N VAL A 92 -0.15 -0.50 6.35
CA VAL A 92 0.27 -0.21 4.98
C VAL A 92 1.77 -0.39 4.77
N ILE A 93 2.60 -0.04 5.77
CA ILE A 93 4.07 -0.10 5.67
C ILE A 93 4.63 -1.40 6.24
N ILE A 94 4.09 -1.90 7.35
CA ILE A 94 4.69 -3.01 8.13
C ILE A 94 4.03 -4.36 7.85
N ASN A 95 2.89 -4.40 7.14
CA ASN A 95 2.31 -5.66 6.65
C ASN A 95 2.45 -5.84 5.12
N PRO A 96 3.67 -6.07 4.60
CA PRO A 96 3.88 -6.54 3.25
C PRO A 96 3.64 -8.07 3.19
N ALA A 97 2.47 -8.56 3.63
CA ALA A 97 2.11 -9.98 3.47
C ALA A 97 2.12 -10.44 1.99
N GLU A 98 2.19 -9.50 1.05
CA GLU A 98 2.23 -9.73 -0.39
C GLU A 98 3.59 -9.36 -1.03
N THR A 99 4.67 -9.12 -0.28
CA THR A 99 6.03 -9.27 -0.87
C THR A 99 6.41 -10.75 -0.84
N LYS A 100 5.59 -11.59 -1.48
CA LYS A 100 6.09 -12.87 -1.98
C LYS A 100 7.03 -12.51 -3.13
N VAL A 101 8.27 -12.24 -2.77
CA VAL A 101 9.39 -12.45 -3.68
C VAL A 101 9.25 -13.90 -4.13
N LEU A 102 8.74 -14.11 -5.34
CA LEU A 102 8.76 -15.42 -5.97
C LEU A 102 10.24 -15.74 -6.12
N ALA A 103 10.75 -16.58 -5.21
CA ALA A 103 12.10 -17.06 -5.28
C ALA A 103 12.32 -17.64 -6.69
N PRO A 104 13.38 -17.24 -7.41
CA PRO A 104 13.64 -17.75 -8.74
C PRO A 104 13.77 -19.27 -8.63
N VAL A 105 12.90 -19.99 -9.35
CA VAL A 105 12.88 -21.47 -9.37
C VAL A 105 14.00 -22.05 -10.24
N THR A 106 14.95 -21.22 -10.67
CA THR A 106 16.18 -21.67 -11.33
C THR A 106 17.04 -22.45 -10.35
N LYS A 107 16.76 -23.75 -10.22
CA LYS A 107 17.79 -24.74 -9.94
C LYS A 107 18.60 -24.90 -11.23
N VAL A 108 19.72 -24.19 -11.28
CA VAL A 108 20.88 -24.56 -12.11
C VAL A 108 21.41 -25.92 -11.69
#